data_AF-A0A816A311-F1
#
_entry.id   AF-A0A816A311-F1
#
_cell.length_a   1.000
_cell.length_b   1.000
_cell.length_c   1.000
_cell.angle_alpha   90.00
_cell.angle_beta   90.00
_cell.angle_gamma   90.00
#
_symmetry.space_group_name_H-M   'P 1'
#
loop_
_entity.id
_entity.type
_entity.pdbx_description
1 polymer ?
#
loop_
_entity_poly.entity_id
_entity_poly.type
_entity_poly.pdbx_seq_one_letter_code
_entity_poly.pdbx_strand_id
1 'polypeptide(L)'
;MTIALVILWHTKLKPFRDYAVVIDAGSSYSKIFVYSWSTDKSGGLGTTSRIKQVKSCSVSHEPITTIVNATQDNVKNYFDSAMTTCISSIPSTRKSRALIFLGATAGLRLLNITDPAYITLLLNSTRTYFSTLKLRFRDPINQVRIISGSEEGLSGWISTNILLKELFNKSKPLDTFGVLDMGGASTQLSFIAPKATKERYRMNLFDRNYDVYSHSYLCYGQDQARLVHQGRLVEQANGSLSIHDPCLQRDYIENKTYNDLFSTACAHGQNESSVYLNTSSIFSFIGTGDYKECKRIMKERFNNSSCSSSTCSFNNVYQPVPISSSIKFVAMAAWYSTFSRLAPNVSIKPNHDGNYNFTSIKLTDIKHTIKAICKQSWSHVHKPDKHRSCK
;
A
#
# COMPACT_ATOMS: atom_id res chain seq x y z
N MET A 1 24.74 61.68 27.22
CA MET A 1 23.75 60.91 26.43
C MET A 1 24.44 59.66 25.94
N THR A 2 24.24 58.53 26.61
CA THR A 2 24.97 57.29 26.34
C THR A 2 24.23 56.50 25.27
N ILE A 3 24.81 56.39 24.08
CA ILE A 3 24.24 55.57 22.99
C ILE A 3 24.68 54.13 23.25
N ALA A 4 23.74 53.29 23.67
CA ALA A 4 23.95 51.84 23.75
C ALA A 4 23.76 51.24 22.34
N LEU A 5 24.86 50.80 21.74
CA LEU A 5 24.86 50.03 20.49
C LEU A 5 24.50 48.57 20.82
N VAL A 6 23.22 48.22 20.64
CA VAL A 6 22.78 46.81 20.72
C VAL A 6 23.12 46.14 19.39
N ILE A 7 24.25 45.45 19.36
CA ILE A 7 24.61 44.56 18.23
C ILE A 7 23.76 43.30 18.37
N LEU A 8 22.61 43.25 17.69
CA LEU A 8 21.85 42.03 17.49
C LEU A 8 22.66 41.09 16.58
N TRP A 9 23.43 40.19 17.20
CA TRP A 9 23.96 39.04 16.49
C TRP A 9 22.79 38.22 15.93
N HIS A 10 22.53 38.37 14.63
CA HIS A 10 21.73 37.43 13.86
C HIS A 10 22.51 36.11 13.75
N THR A 11 22.57 35.37 14.86
CA THR A 11 22.74 33.93 14.77
C THR A 11 21.52 33.45 13.97
N LYS A 12 21.74 32.90 12.78
CA LYS A 12 20.70 32.14 12.07
C LYS A 12 20.41 30.92 12.94
N LEU A 13 19.56 31.08 13.95
CA LEU A 13 19.04 29.99 14.75
C LEU A 13 18.46 28.98 13.75
N LYS A 14 18.97 27.75 13.76
CA LYS A 14 18.41 26.70 12.92
C LYS A 14 16.91 26.64 13.22
N PRO A 15 16.04 26.78 12.21
CA PRO A 15 14.62 26.87 12.47
C PRO A 15 14.16 25.57 13.13
N PHE A 16 13.32 25.72 14.15
CA PHE A 16 12.77 24.59 14.88
C PHE A 16 12.10 23.59 13.93
N ARG A 17 12.17 22.30 14.28
CA ARG A 17 11.53 21.22 13.53
C ARG A 17 10.41 20.62 14.36
N ASP A 18 9.31 20.29 13.71
CA ASP A 18 8.25 19.45 14.26
C ASP A 18 8.27 18.09 13.57
N TYR A 19 7.66 17.10 14.21
CA TYR A 19 7.76 15.69 13.86
C TYR A 19 6.38 15.02 13.89
N ALA A 20 6.22 14.00 13.05
CA ALA A 20 5.09 13.09 13.10
C ALA A 20 5.58 11.66 12.92
N VAL A 21 4.99 10.74 13.69
CA VAL A 21 5.13 9.30 13.55
C VAL A 21 3.89 8.80 12.84
N VAL A 22 4.07 8.13 11.70
CA VAL A 22 2.97 7.53 10.93
C VAL A 22 3.23 6.05 10.83
N ILE A 23 2.27 5.25 11.27
CA ILE A 23 2.29 3.80 11.20
C ILE A 23 1.35 3.39 10.07
N ASP A 24 1.94 2.79 9.05
CA ASP A 24 1.22 2.08 8.00
C ASP A 24 1.00 0.64 8.47
N ALA A 25 -0.24 0.32 8.83
CA ALA A 25 -0.65 -1.02 9.26
C ALA A 25 -1.29 -1.76 8.06
N GLY A 26 -0.41 -2.24 7.18
CA GLY A 26 -0.75 -2.98 5.98
C GLY A 26 -1.21 -4.42 6.24
N SER A 27 -1.77 -5.06 5.21
CA SER A 27 -2.25 -6.44 5.27
C SER A 27 -1.17 -7.50 5.43
N SER A 28 0.08 -7.17 5.12
CA SER A 28 1.20 -8.12 5.09
C SER A 28 2.26 -7.78 6.15
N TYR A 29 2.40 -6.51 6.52
CA TYR A 29 3.32 -6.05 7.55
C TYR A 29 2.91 -4.66 8.06
N SER A 30 3.48 -4.24 9.19
CA SER A 30 3.38 -2.84 9.66
C SER A 30 4.73 -2.12 9.60
N LYS A 31 4.71 -0.85 9.22
CA LYS A 31 5.92 -0.02 9.12
C LYS A 31 5.70 1.35 9.75
N ILE A 32 6.66 1.77 10.56
CA ILE A 32 6.68 3.06 11.24
C ILE A 32 7.55 4.01 10.43
N PHE A 33 7.04 5.20 10.15
CA PHE A 33 7.76 6.28 9.51
C PHE A 33 7.80 7.48 10.46
N VAL A 34 8.99 8.06 10.61
CA VAL A 34 9.14 9.33 11.30
C VAL A 34 9.41 10.40 10.25
N TYR A 35 8.56 11.41 10.21
CA TYR A 35 8.68 12.58 9.35
C TYR A 35 9.05 13.79 10.18
N SER A 36 9.77 14.72 9.55
CA SER A 36 10.07 16.02 10.15
C SER A 36 9.98 17.13 9.11
N TRP A 37 9.58 18.31 9.56
CA TRP A 37 9.52 19.52 8.74
C TRP A 37 10.00 20.72 9.55
N SER A 38 10.43 21.77 8.85
CA SER A 38 10.78 23.04 9.49
C SER A 38 9.50 23.79 9.86
N THR A 39 9.46 24.40 11.04
CA THR A 39 8.37 25.29 11.46
C THR A 39 8.50 26.70 10.91
N ASP A 40 9.62 27.01 10.25
CA ASP A 40 9.83 28.28 9.58
C ASP A 40 8.98 28.37 8.31
N LYS A 41 8.11 29.39 8.29
CA LYS A 41 7.15 29.67 7.21
C LYS A 41 7.60 30.82 6.30
N SER A 42 8.77 31.41 6.53
CA SER A 42 9.27 32.59 5.81
C SER A 42 9.35 32.43 4.28
N GLY A 43 9.34 31.20 3.76
CA GLY A 43 9.41 30.90 2.33
C GLY A 43 8.07 30.77 1.57
N GLY A 44 6.92 31.08 2.18
CA GLY A 44 5.61 31.16 1.50
C GLY A 44 4.98 29.83 1.04
N LEU A 45 5.75 28.76 0.85
CA LEU A 45 5.29 27.44 0.37
C LEU A 45 4.67 26.54 1.46
N GLY A 46 4.46 27.07 2.67
CA GLY A 46 4.03 26.30 3.84
C GLY A 46 5.07 25.25 4.31
N THR A 47 4.89 24.73 5.53
CA THR A 47 5.80 23.75 6.13
C THR A 47 5.83 22.40 5.40
N THR A 48 4.77 22.09 4.63
CA THR A 48 4.55 20.81 3.93
C THR A 48 5.51 20.59 2.76
N SER A 49 6.00 21.67 2.12
CA SER A 49 6.99 21.60 1.02
C SER A 49 8.38 21.11 1.45
N ARG A 50 8.61 20.98 2.77
CA ARG A 50 9.91 20.64 3.37
C ARG A 50 9.84 19.41 4.29
N ILE A 51 8.80 18.59 4.15
CA ILE A 51 8.69 17.32 4.87
C ILE A 51 9.81 16.39 4.41
N LYS A 52 10.48 15.75 5.37
CA LYS A 52 11.51 14.73 5.13
C LYS A 52 11.24 13.52 6.00
N GLN A 53 11.33 12.33 5.41
CA GLN A 53 11.44 11.10 6.18
C GLN A 53 12.80 11.08 6.89
N VAL A 54 12.80 10.99 8.22
CA VAL A 54 14.02 10.93 9.05
C VAL A 54 14.36 9.51 9.47
N LYS A 55 13.37 8.66 9.67
CA LYS A 55 13.57 7.25 10.04
C LYS A 55 12.41 6.40 9.54
N SER A 56 12.70 5.14 9.27
CA SER A 56 11.67 4.10 9.12
C SER A 56 12.07 2.85 9.87
N CYS A 57 11.10 2.16 10.49
CA CYS A 57 11.29 0.92 11.24
C CYS A 57 10.21 -0.08 10.82
N SER A 58 10.61 -1.29 10.44
CA SER A 58 9.67 -2.40 10.27
C SER A 58 9.28 -2.93 11.66
N VAL A 59 7.99 -3.16 11.88
CA VAL A 59 7.46 -3.62 13.17
C VAL A 59 7.64 -5.13 13.31
N SER A 60 7.03 -5.85 12.38
CA SER A 60 7.07 -7.31 12.28
C SER A 60 7.02 -7.68 10.80
N HIS A 61 7.41 -8.92 10.50
CA HIS A 61 7.17 -9.54 9.20
C HIS A 61 5.73 -10.05 9.06
N GLU A 62 4.97 -10.06 10.16
CA GLU A 62 3.56 -10.43 10.21
C GLU A 62 2.66 -9.19 10.29
N PRO A 63 1.42 -9.25 9.80
CA PRO A 63 0.46 -8.16 9.92
C PRO A 63 -0.10 -8.02 11.33
N ILE A 64 -0.61 -6.82 11.65
CA ILE A 64 -1.21 -6.51 12.97
C ILE A 64 -2.43 -7.38 13.29
N THR A 65 -3.05 -8.01 12.29
CA THR A 65 -4.16 -8.96 12.45
C THR A 65 -3.75 -10.27 13.13
N THR A 66 -2.44 -10.55 13.26
CA THR A 66 -1.93 -11.75 13.94
C THR A 66 -1.85 -11.61 15.46
N ILE A 67 -2.16 -10.43 16.01
CA ILE A 67 -2.08 -10.18 17.44
C ILE A 67 -3.16 -11.01 18.17
N VAL A 68 -2.73 -12.03 18.91
CA VAL A 68 -3.65 -12.89 19.66
C VAL A 68 -4.37 -12.09 20.75
N ASN A 69 -5.69 -12.28 20.87
CA ASN A 69 -6.56 -11.69 21.89
C ASN A 69 -6.58 -10.14 21.99
N ALA A 70 -5.87 -9.43 21.10
CA ALA A 70 -5.84 -7.98 21.02
C ALA A 70 -5.66 -7.25 22.37
N THR A 71 -4.95 -7.84 23.35
CA THR A 71 -4.71 -7.21 24.65
C THR A 71 -3.71 -6.05 24.53
N GLN A 72 -3.72 -5.11 25.47
CA GLN A 72 -2.77 -4.01 25.48
C GLN A 72 -1.31 -4.51 25.49
N ASP A 73 -1.01 -5.57 26.26
CA ASP A 73 0.33 -6.16 26.33
C ASP A 73 0.74 -6.81 25.01
N ASN A 74 -0.16 -7.52 24.34
CA ASN A 74 0.15 -8.13 23.04
C ASN A 74 0.34 -7.07 21.97
N VAL A 75 -0.44 -5.99 21.99
CA VAL A 75 -0.25 -4.83 21.11
C VAL A 75 1.07 -4.12 21.39
N LYS A 76 1.42 -3.93 22.67
CA LYS A 76 2.72 -3.40 23.08
C LYS A 76 3.83 -4.30 22.53
N ASN A 77 3.80 -5.59 22.80
CA ASN A 77 4.82 -6.55 22.35
C ASN A 77 5.01 -6.53 20.83
N TYR A 78 3.92 -6.37 20.08
CA TYR A 78 3.99 -6.22 18.63
C TYR A 78 4.74 -4.93 18.21
N PHE A 79 4.46 -3.78 18.83
CA PHE A 79 5.02 -2.49 18.38
C PHE A 79 6.33 -2.05 19.07
N ASP A 80 6.60 -2.47 20.30
CA ASP A 80 7.46 -1.73 21.23
C ASP A 80 8.90 -1.56 20.78
N SER A 81 9.49 -2.63 20.24
CA SER A 81 10.87 -2.61 19.76
C SER A 81 11.06 -1.60 18.63
N ALA A 82 10.21 -1.68 17.60
CA ALA A 82 10.24 -0.77 16.46
C ALA A 82 9.86 0.67 16.86
N MET A 83 8.88 0.81 17.75
CA MET A 83 8.42 2.11 18.25
C MET A 83 9.51 2.83 19.04
N THR A 84 10.17 2.13 19.96
CA THR A 84 11.30 2.64 20.75
C THR A 84 12.43 3.10 19.83
N THR A 85 12.80 2.27 18.86
CA THR A 85 13.83 2.57 17.87
C THR A 85 13.47 3.80 17.04
N CYS A 86 12.25 3.89 16.51
CA CYS A 86 11.85 5.01 15.67
C CYS A 86 11.71 6.32 16.45
N ILE A 87 11.05 6.31 17.62
CA ILE A 87 10.86 7.51 18.46
C ILE A 87 12.19 8.03 18.99
N SER A 88 13.23 7.19 19.15
CA SER A 88 14.57 7.65 19.56
C SER A 88 15.18 8.69 18.62
N SER A 89 14.76 8.72 17.35
CA SER A 89 15.20 9.72 16.36
C SER A 89 14.62 11.13 16.59
N ILE A 90 13.61 11.25 17.45
CA ILE A 90 12.96 12.52 17.79
C ILE A 90 13.66 13.14 19.01
N PRO A 91 14.14 14.40 18.93
CA PRO A 91 14.75 15.08 20.07
C PRO A 91 13.82 15.08 21.29
N SER A 92 14.38 14.86 22.49
CA SER A 92 13.61 14.79 23.75
C SER A 92 12.73 16.02 23.97
N THR A 93 13.23 17.21 23.66
CA THR A 93 12.52 18.50 23.74
C THR A 93 11.36 18.63 22.76
N ARG A 94 11.24 17.72 21.79
CA ARG A 94 10.19 17.70 20.75
C ARG A 94 9.22 16.54 20.86
N LYS A 95 9.52 15.49 21.64
CA LYS A 95 8.69 14.28 21.76
C LYS A 95 7.24 14.59 22.16
N SER A 96 7.02 15.40 23.19
CA SER A 96 5.67 15.76 23.67
C SER A 96 4.84 16.55 22.66
N ARG A 97 5.46 17.13 21.63
CA ARG A 97 4.80 17.84 20.53
C ARG A 97 4.62 16.99 19.28
N ALA A 98 5.42 15.93 19.12
CA ALA A 98 5.39 15.10 17.93
C ALA A 98 4.09 14.31 17.86
N LEU A 99 3.42 14.35 16.72
CA LEU A 99 2.15 13.64 16.51
C LEU A 99 2.40 12.16 16.25
N ILE A 100 1.41 11.31 16.54
CA ILE A 100 1.40 9.90 16.15
C ILE A 100 0.08 9.56 15.46
N PHE A 101 0.16 8.80 14.37
CA PHE A 101 -0.99 8.30 13.62
C PHE A 101 -0.76 6.85 13.23
N LEU A 102 -1.79 6.01 13.31
CA LEU A 102 -1.87 4.70 12.69
C LEU A 102 -3.03 4.68 11.72
N GLY A 103 -2.73 4.43 10.45
CA GLY A 103 -3.71 4.14 9.42
C GLY A 103 -3.63 2.67 9.05
N ALA A 104 -4.67 1.91 9.37
CA ALA A 104 -4.80 0.53 8.92
C ALA A 104 -5.54 0.45 7.59
N THR A 105 -5.09 -0.42 6.70
CA THR A 105 -5.57 -0.48 5.30
C THR A 105 -6.44 -1.72 5.03
N ALA A 106 -6.36 -2.29 3.84
CA ALA A 106 -7.25 -3.36 3.36
C ALA A 106 -7.28 -4.61 4.24
N GLY A 107 -6.18 -4.98 4.90
CA GLY A 107 -6.16 -6.16 5.78
C GLY A 107 -7.17 -6.04 6.92
N LEU A 108 -7.23 -4.87 7.56
CA LEU A 108 -8.19 -4.62 8.63
C LEU A 108 -9.58 -4.29 8.10
N ARG A 109 -9.70 -3.73 6.89
CA ARG A 109 -11.02 -3.63 6.22
C ARG A 109 -11.64 -5.01 6.01
N LEU A 110 -10.86 -6.00 5.57
CA LEU A 110 -11.32 -7.39 5.43
C LEU A 110 -11.68 -8.01 6.78
N LEU A 111 -10.81 -7.88 7.77
CA LEU A 111 -11.09 -8.43 9.10
C LEU A 111 -12.29 -7.76 9.77
N ASN A 112 -12.54 -6.48 9.51
CA ASN A 112 -13.73 -5.78 10.02
C ASN A 112 -15.04 -6.30 9.42
N ILE A 113 -15.00 -6.96 8.26
CA ILE A 113 -16.17 -7.62 7.67
C ILE A 113 -16.47 -8.93 8.42
N THR A 114 -15.43 -9.68 8.81
CA THR A 114 -15.58 -11.01 9.40
C THR A 114 -15.60 -11.03 10.93
N ASP A 115 -14.89 -10.11 11.58
CA ASP A 115 -14.76 -9.99 13.03
C ASP A 115 -14.64 -8.52 13.50
N PRO A 116 -15.76 -7.76 13.48
CA PRO A 116 -15.76 -6.36 13.92
C PRO A 116 -15.52 -6.19 15.43
N ALA A 117 -15.82 -7.22 16.24
CA ALA A 117 -15.61 -7.19 17.68
C ALA A 117 -14.11 -7.20 18.02
N TYR A 118 -13.35 -8.11 17.40
CA TYR A 118 -11.90 -8.14 17.51
C TYR A 118 -11.26 -6.83 17.02
N ILE A 119 -11.73 -6.26 15.90
CA ILE A 119 -11.21 -4.97 15.40
C ILE A 119 -11.40 -3.85 16.42
N THR A 120 -12.57 -3.79 17.06
CA THR A 120 -12.86 -2.78 18.09
C THR A 120 -11.88 -2.92 19.27
N LEU A 121 -11.64 -4.15 19.73
CA LEU A 121 -10.67 -4.44 20.79
C LEU A 121 -9.24 -4.05 20.36
N LEU A 122 -8.81 -4.45 19.16
CA LEU A 122 -7.48 -4.17 18.63
C LEU A 122 -7.20 -2.67 18.53
N LEU A 123 -8.13 -1.90 17.96
CA LEU A 123 -7.98 -0.45 17.84
C LEU A 123 -7.96 0.23 19.22
N ASN A 124 -8.81 -0.22 20.16
CA ASN A 124 -8.83 0.34 21.51
C ASN A 124 -7.53 0.03 22.28
N SER A 125 -7.06 -1.21 22.27
CA SER A 125 -5.77 -1.59 22.88
C SER A 125 -4.59 -0.84 22.26
N THR A 126 -4.63 -0.60 20.95
CA THR A 126 -3.64 0.23 20.25
C THR A 126 -3.68 1.68 20.71
N ARG A 127 -4.86 2.28 20.87
CA ARG A 127 -5.03 3.63 21.42
C ARG A 127 -4.50 3.71 22.85
N THR A 128 -4.79 2.71 23.69
CA THR A 128 -4.30 2.66 25.06
C THR A 128 -2.78 2.59 25.10
N TYR A 129 -2.16 1.71 24.29
CA TYR A 129 -0.70 1.66 24.16
C TYR A 129 -0.11 3.00 23.68
N PHE A 130 -0.67 3.61 22.63
CA PHE A 130 -0.15 4.86 22.08
C PHE A 130 -0.22 6.03 23.06
N SER A 131 -1.20 6.04 23.96
CA SER A 131 -1.28 7.07 25.01
C SER A 131 -0.09 7.04 25.98
N THR A 132 0.62 5.91 26.08
CA THR A 132 1.80 5.76 26.95
C THR A 132 3.10 6.33 26.35
N LEU A 133 3.16 6.60 25.03
CA LEU A 133 4.40 6.89 24.29
C LEU A 133 4.98 8.30 24.50
N LYS A 134 4.41 9.12 25.39
CA LYS A 134 4.79 10.53 25.65
C LYS A 134 4.86 11.39 24.38
N LEU A 135 4.08 11.03 23.37
CA LEU A 135 3.86 11.79 22.13
C LEU A 135 2.55 12.59 22.21
N ARG A 136 2.31 13.49 21.26
CA ARG A 136 1.06 14.22 21.14
C ARG A 136 -0.03 13.30 20.56
N PHE A 137 -0.84 12.75 21.46
CA PHE A 137 -1.97 11.88 21.16
C PHE A 137 -3.23 12.42 21.84
N ARG A 138 -3.99 13.25 21.13
CA ARG A 138 -5.14 14.01 21.69
C ARG A 138 -6.48 13.64 21.06
N ASP A 139 -6.46 12.97 19.92
CA ASP A 139 -7.65 12.50 19.22
C ASP A 139 -7.47 11.02 18.86
N PRO A 140 -7.60 10.12 19.84
CA PRO A 140 -7.30 8.71 19.64
C PRO A 140 -8.11 8.04 18.53
N ILE A 141 -9.33 8.50 18.29
CA ILE A 141 -10.23 7.95 17.27
C ILE A 141 -9.72 8.29 15.88
N ASN A 142 -9.37 9.55 15.61
CA ASN A 142 -8.86 9.93 14.29
C ASN A 142 -7.38 9.59 14.10
N GLN A 143 -6.62 9.48 15.20
CA GLN A 143 -5.20 9.13 15.16
C GLN A 143 -4.94 7.62 15.06
N VAL A 144 -5.88 6.75 15.45
CA VAL A 144 -5.75 5.29 15.28
C VAL A 144 -7.07 4.77 14.70
N ARG A 145 -7.06 4.49 13.39
CA ARG A 145 -8.26 4.04 12.67
C ARG A 145 -7.92 3.21 11.43
N ILE A 146 -8.95 2.53 10.93
CA ILE A 146 -8.96 1.99 9.58
C ILE A 146 -9.27 3.14 8.62
N ILE A 147 -8.42 3.35 7.62
CA ILE A 147 -8.66 4.34 6.57
C ILE A 147 -9.52 3.73 5.45
N SER A 148 -10.35 4.54 4.82
CA SER A 148 -11.08 4.11 3.64
C SER A 148 -10.12 3.86 2.47
N GLY A 149 -10.54 3.03 1.51
CA GLY A 149 -9.72 2.75 0.34
C GLY A 149 -9.43 3.99 -0.52
N SER A 150 -10.38 4.92 -0.60
CA SER A 150 -10.20 6.16 -1.34
C SER A 150 -9.24 7.12 -0.62
N GLU A 151 -9.27 7.20 0.71
CA GLU A 151 -8.27 7.95 1.51
C GLU A 151 -6.85 7.39 1.33
N GLU A 152 -6.70 6.07 1.27
CA GLU A 152 -5.42 5.40 0.98
C GLU A 152 -4.86 5.84 -0.38
N GLY A 153 -5.68 5.76 -1.43
CA GLY A 153 -5.29 6.20 -2.78
C GLY A 153 -4.99 7.71 -2.87
N LEU A 154 -5.83 8.56 -2.25
CA LEU A 154 -5.62 10.00 -2.21
C LEU A 154 -4.34 10.37 -1.47
N SER A 155 -4.04 9.69 -0.35
CA SER A 155 -2.80 9.91 0.41
C SER A 155 -1.57 9.58 -0.43
N GLY A 156 -1.62 8.49 -1.21
CA GLY A 156 -0.58 8.13 -2.18
C GLY A 156 -0.43 9.17 -3.29
N TRP A 157 -1.54 9.68 -3.82
CA TRP A 157 -1.55 10.75 -4.84
C TRP A 157 -0.98 12.07 -4.32
N ILE A 158 -1.38 12.51 -3.12
CA ILE A 158 -0.85 13.71 -2.47
C ILE A 158 0.65 13.55 -2.24
N SER A 159 1.07 12.43 -1.65
CA SER A 159 2.48 12.17 -1.33
C SER A 159 3.35 12.19 -2.58
N THR A 160 2.89 11.53 -3.65
CA THR A 160 3.58 11.50 -4.95
C THR A 160 3.77 12.91 -5.52
N ASN A 161 2.69 13.68 -5.59
CA ASN A 161 2.73 15.00 -6.21
C ASN A 161 3.42 16.06 -5.33
N ILE A 162 3.51 15.87 -4.01
CA ILE A 162 4.39 16.64 -3.12
C ILE A 162 5.86 16.31 -3.43
N LEU A 163 6.21 15.02 -3.47
CA LEU A 163 7.60 14.58 -3.67
C LEU A 163 8.13 14.98 -5.06
N LEU A 164 7.28 14.92 -6.08
CA LEU A 164 7.60 15.37 -7.44
C LEU A 164 7.43 16.88 -7.65
N LYS A 165 7.05 17.61 -6.59
CA LYS A 165 6.91 19.07 -6.56
C LYS A 165 5.85 19.65 -7.52
N GLU A 166 4.89 18.84 -7.95
CA GLU A 166 3.85 19.30 -8.89
C GLU A 166 2.75 20.13 -8.20
N LEU A 167 2.51 19.92 -6.90
CA LEU A 167 1.46 20.68 -6.19
C LEU A 167 1.83 22.13 -5.85
N PHE A 168 3.11 22.49 -5.94
CA PHE A 168 3.62 23.78 -5.46
C PHE A 168 3.68 24.88 -6.53
N ASN A 169 3.67 24.51 -7.81
CA ASN A 169 3.84 25.47 -8.89
C ASN A 169 2.48 25.98 -9.39
N LYS A 170 2.09 27.17 -8.91
CA LYS A 170 0.81 27.81 -9.28
C LYS A 170 0.75 28.22 -10.76
N SER A 171 1.90 28.41 -11.41
CA SER A 171 1.99 28.83 -12.81
C SER A 171 1.87 27.68 -13.81
N LYS A 172 1.90 26.42 -13.35
CA LYS A 172 1.71 25.24 -14.20
C LYS A 172 0.22 24.86 -14.30
N PRO A 173 -0.21 24.26 -15.44
CA PRO A 173 -1.47 23.52 -15.52
C PRO A 173 -1.60 22.50 -14.37
N LEU A 174 -2.82 22.00 -14.12
CA LEU A 174 -3.08 20.95 -13.12
C LEU A 174 -2.56 19.58 -13.59
N ASP A 175 -1.32 19.53 -14.06
CA ASP A 175 -0.65 18.33 -14.57
C ASP A 175 0.02 17.61 -13.41
N THR A 176 -0.78 16.85 -12.68
CA THR A 176 -0.32 15.97 -11.60
C THR A 176 -0.13 14.56 -12.11
N PHE A 177 0.78 13.82 -11.49
CA PHE A 177 0.90 12.38 -11.70
C PHE A 177 -0.33 11.66 -11.14
N GLY A 178 -0.82 10.67 -11.87
CA GLY A 178 -1.68 9.63 -11.32
C GLY A 178 -0.88 8.62 -10.50
N VAL A 179 -1.56 7.85 -9.68
CA VAL A 179 -0.96 6.84 -8.79
C VAL A 179 -1.66 5.50 -8.97
N LEU A 180 -0.84 4.46 -9.04
CA LEU A 180 -1.23 3.06 -8.95
C LEU A 180 -0.56 2.46 -7.71
N ASP A 181 -1.33 2.01 -6.75
CA ASP A 181 -0.81 1.35 -5.55
C ASP A 181 -1.30 -0.09 -5.51
N MET A 182 -0.43 -1.04 -5.18
CA MET A 182 -0.78 -2.45 -5.05
C MET A 182 -0.22 -2.97 -3.74
N GLY A 183 -1.10 -3.08 -2.75
CA GLY A 183 -0.82 -3.75 -1.48
C GLY A 183 -1.11 -5.25 -1.55
N GLY A 184 -1.05 -5.92 -0.40
CA GLY A 184 -1.39 -7.34 -0.29
C GLY A 184 -2.89 -7.62 -0.45
N ALA A 185 -3.76 -6.75 0.07
CA ALA A 185 -5.20 -6.97 0.08
C ALA A 185 -6.06 -6.05 -0.81
N SER A 186 -5.53 -4.93 -1.29
CA SER A 186 -6.22 -4.09 -2.28
C SER A 186 -5.24 -3.45 -3.26
N THR A 187 -5.78 -2.90 -4.34
CA THR A 187 -5.04 -2.00 -5.25
C THR A 187 -5.85 -0.72 -5.49
N GLN A 188 -5.16 0.40 -5.66
CA GLN A 188 -5.74 1.73 -5.79
C GLN A 188 -5.33 2.37 -7.12
N LEU A 189 -6.24 3.19 -7.65
CA LEU A 189 -6.01 4.08 -8.78
C LEU A 189 -6.51 5.47 -8.41
N SER A 190 -5.63 6.46 -8.49
CA SER A 190 -5.98 7.86 -8.22
C SER A 190 -5.37 8.81 -9.24
N PHE A 191 -6.15 9.73 -9.81
CA PHE A 191 -5.67 10.71 -10.79
C PHE A 191 -6.61 11.91 -10.92
N ILE A 192 -6.11 13.02 -11.48
CA ILE A 192 -6.91 14.22 -11.70
C ILE A 192 -8.03 13.93 -12.72
N ALA A 193 -9.28 14.16 -12.32
CA ALA A 193 -10.45 13.86 -13.15
C ALA A 193 -11.59 14.86 -12.86
N PRO A 194 -11.50 16.11 -13.36
CA PRO A 194 -12.49 17.15 -13.07
C PRO A 194 -13.92 16.79 -13.49
N LYS A 195 -14.04 15.95 -14.53
CA LYS A 195 -15.32 15.48 -15.10
C LYS A 195 -15.85 14.18 -14.46
N ALA A 196 -15.19 13.66 -13.41
CA ALA A 196 -15.66 12.44 -12.75
C ALA A 196 -17.01 12.65 -12.06
N THR A 197 -17.97 11.76 -12.30
CA THR A 197 -19.32 11.84 -11.71
C THR A 197 -19.46 11.06 -10.41
N LYS A 198 -18.60 10.07 -10.17
CA LYS A 198 -18.51 9.27 -8.95
C LYS A 198 -17.06 9.16 -8.49
N GLU A 199 -16.85 8.81 -7.22
CA GLU A 199 -15.51 8.64 -6.62
C GLU A 199 -14.60 9.87 -6.83
N ARG A 200 -15.22 11.05 -6.91
CA ARG A 200 -14.54 12.34 -7.11
C ARG A 200 -14.37 13.03 -5.77
N TYR A 201 -13.13 13.36 -5.44
CA TYR A 201 -12.75 14.03 -4.22
C TYR A 201 -12.16 15.40 -4.54
N ARG A 202 -12.83 16.44 -4.03
CA ARG A 202 -12.36 17.83 -4.17
C ARG A 202 -11.53 18.20 -2.95
N MET A 203 -10.28 18.61 -3.19
CA MET A 203 -9.34 19.01 -2.15
C MET A 203 -8.76 20.39 -2.47
N ASN A 204 -8.64 21.24 -1.46
CA ASN A 204 -7.88 22.48 -1.56
C ASN A 204 -6.48 22.25 -1.01
N LEU A 205 -5.48 22.25 -1.90
CA LEU A 205 -4.08 22.02 -1.57
C LEU A 205 -3.25 23.18 -2.13
N PHE A 206 -2.50 23.87 -1.27
CA PHE A 206 -1.62 24.99 -1.67
C PHE A 206 -2.34 26.07 -2.49
N ASP A 207 -3.52 26.46 -2.02
CA ASP A 207 -4.43 27.45 -2.65
C ASP A 207 -4.92 27.05 -4.05
N ARG A 208 -4.93 25.75 -4.36
CA ARG A 208 -5.50 25.22 -5.60
C ARG A 208 -6.51 24.12 -5.30
N ASN A 209 -7.60 24.14 -6.05
CA ASN A 209 -8.60 23.08 -6.00
C ASN A 209 -8.22 21.96 -6.97
N TYR A 210 -8.19 20.73 -6.46
CA TYR A 210 -7.97 19.52 -7.25
C TYR A 210 -9.22 18.64 -7.15
N ASP A 211 -9.71 18.20 -8.29
CA ASP A 211 -10.78 17.20 -8.41
C ASP A 211 -10.15 15.86 -8.79
N VAL A 212 -9.94 14.99 -7.81
CA VAL A 212 -9.21 13.72 -7.97
C VAL A 212 -10.20 12.56 -7.95
N TYR A 213 -10.17 11.72 -8.99
CA TYR A 213 -10.82 10.42 -8.94
C TYR A 213 -9.94 9.48 -8.11
N SER A 214 -10.51 8.73 -7.17
CA SER A 214 -9.77 7.74 -6.37
C SER A 214 -10.66 6.53 -6.09
N HIS A 215 -10.17 5.34 -6.44
CA HIS A 215 -10.90 4.10 -6.16
C HIS A 215 -9.95 3.01 -5.64
N SER A 216 -10.47 2.14 -4.77
CA SER A 216 -9.75 1.00 -4.17
C SER A 216 -10.50 -0.30 -4.44
N TYR A 217 -9.84 -1.21 -5.14
CA TYR A 217 -10.34 -2.55 -5.41
C TYR A 217 -9.92 -3.48 -4.27
N LEU A 218 -10.79 -3.62 -3.27
CA LEU A 218 -10.59 -4.59 -2.18
C LEU A 218 -10.58 -6.02 -2.74
N CYS A 219 -9.78 -6.90 -2.14
CA CYS A 219 -9.45 -8.25 -2.62
C CYS A 219 -8.53 -8.31 -3.85
N TYR A 220 -8.22 -7.21 -4.55
CA TYR A 220 -7.36 -7.19 -5.74
C TYR A 220 -5.88 -6.86 -5.44
N GLY A 221 -5.48 -6.79 -4.17
CA GLY A 221 -4.07 -6.79 -3.80
C GLY A 221 -3.41 -8.13 -4.13
N GLN A 222 -2.08 -8.16 -4.25
CA GLN A 222 -1.36 -9.33 -4.76
C GLN A 222 -1.60 -10.64 -3.96
N ASP A 223 -1.67 -10.54 -2.63
CA ASP A 223 -1.79 -11.72 -1.76
C ASP A 223 -3.21 -12.29 -1.84
N GLN A 224 -4.21 -11.41 -1.79
CA GLN A 224 -5.62 -11.79 -1.95
C GLN A 224 -5.95 -12.20 -3.38
N ALA A 225 -5.27 -11.63 -4.38
CA ALA A 225 -5.37 -12.06 -5.76
C ALA A 225 -5.00 -13.53 -5.92
N ARG A 226 -3.90 -13.94 -5.25
CA ARG A 226 -3.41 -15.31 -5.22
C ARG A 226 -4.33 -16.26 -4.45
N LEU A 227 -4.81 -15.87 -3.25
CA LEU A 227 -5.71 -16.73 -2.46
C LEU A 227 -7.01 -17.02 -3.20
N VAL A 228 -7.62 -16.02 -3.84
CA VAL A 228 -8.85 -16.20 -4.63
C VAL A 228 -8.58 -17.07 -5.87
N HIS A 229 -7.44 -16.88 -6.54
CA HIS A 229 -7.06 -17.75 -7.67
C HIS A 229 -6.96 -19.20 -7.23
N GLN A 230 -6.26 -19.46 -6.12
CA GLN A 230 -6.08 -20.79 -5.56
C GLN A 230 -7.41 -21.38 -5.03
N GLY A 231 -8.26 -20.57 -4.39
CA GLY A 231 -9.59 -20.99 -3.94
C GLY A 231 -10.47 -21.45 -5.11
N ARG A 232 -10.43 -20.71 -6.21
CA ARG A 232 -11.15 -21.09 -7.44
C ARG A 232 -10.61 -22.38 -8.07
N LEU A 233 -9.30 -22.60 -8.04
CA LEU A 233 -8.73 -23.87 -8.50
C LEU A 233 -9.21 -25.05 -7.63
N VAL A 234 -9.34 -24.84 -6.31
CA VAL A 234 -9.89 -25.84 -5.40
C VAL A 234 -11.36 -26.13 -5.70
N GLU A 235 -12.18 -25.10 -5.94
CA GLU A 235 -13.58 -25.28 -6.37
C GLU A 235 -13.67 -26.10 -7.67
N GLN A 236 -12.82 -25.80 -8.65
CA GLN A 236 -12.77 -26.51 -9.93
C GLN A 236 -12.26 -27.94 -9.82
N ALA A 237 -11.44 -28.24 -8.81
CA ALA A 237 -10.90 -29.57 -8.58
C ALA A 237 -11.91 -30.54 -7.93
N ASN A 238 -13.11 -30.06 -7.58
CA ASN A 238 -14.28 -30.85 -7.19
C ASN A 238 -13.96 -31.97 -6.18
N GLY A 239 -13.33 -31.61 -5.06
CA GLY A 239 -13.00 -32.53 -3.96
C GLY A 239 -11.59 -33.13 -4.01
N SER A 240 -10.83 -32.94 -5.10
CA SER A 240 -9.40 -33.30 -5.11
C SER A 240 -8.59 -32.38 -4.19
N LEU A 241 -7.64 -32.97 -3.45
CA LEU A 241 -6.66 -32.22 -2.66
C LEU A 241 -5.38 -31.91 -3.45
N SER A 242 -5.18 -32.54 -4.62
CA SER A 242 -4.07 -32.26 -5.52
C SER A 242 -4.56 -31.33 -6.63
N ILE A 243 -4.00 -30.12 -6.66
CA ILE A 243 -4.48 -29.01 -7.49
C ILE A 243 -3.38 -28.58 -8.44
N HIS A 244 -3.62 -28.66 -9.75
CA HIS A 244 -2.67 -28.11 -10.72
C HIS A 244 -2.81 -26.58 -10.79
N ASP A 245 -1.71 -25.86 -10.52
CA ASP A 245 -1.69 -24.39 -10.59
C ASP A 245 -0.82 -23.90 -11.76
N PRO A 246 -1.43 -23.36 -12.83
CA PRO A 246 -0.70 -22.86 -13.99
C PRO A 246 0.13 -21.61 -13.72
N CYS A 247 -0.17 -20.88 -12.64
CA CYS A 247 0.56 -19.67 -12.28
C CYS A 247 1.82 -19.95 -11.44
N LEU A 248 1.92 -21.13 -10.82
CA LEU A 248 3.12 -21.56 -10.10
C LEU A 248 4.17 -22.13 -11.06
N GLN A 249 5.44 -22.05 -10.67
CA GLN A 249 6.54 -22.64 -11.44
C GLN A 249 6.33 -24.15 -11.58
N ARG A 250 6.73 -24.68 -12.72
CA ARG A 250 6.70 -26.13 -12.94
C ARG A 250 7.47 -26.87 -11.84
N ASP A 251 6.87 -27.91 -11.30
CA ASP A 251 7.39 -28.76 -10.21
C ASP A 251 7.49 -28.07 -8.83
N TYR A 252 7.01 -26.82 -8.70
CA TYR A 252 6.85 -26.21 -7.39
C TYR A 252 5.63 -26.80 -6.69
N ILE A 253 5.81 -27.22 -5.43
CA ILE A 253 4.72 -27.71 -4.61
C ILE A 253 4.52 -26.73 -3.46
N GLU A 254 3.28 -26.28 -3.28
CA GLU A 254 2.87 -25.46 -2.14
C GLU A 254 1.69 -26.14 -1.46
N ASN A 255 1.82 -26.39 -0.16
CA ASN A 255 0.73 -26.91 0.66
C ASN A 255 0.06 -25.75 1.41
N LYS A 256 -1.28 -25.73 1.42
CA LYS A 256 -2.08 -24.77 2.19
C LYS A 256 -3.18 -25.49 2.95
N THR A 257 -3.36 -25.15 4.21
CA THR A 257 -4.54 -25.61 4.95
C THR A 257 -5.79 -24.89 4.46
N TYR A 258 -6.96 -25.44 4.73
CA TYR A 258 -8.24 -24.76 4.51
C TYR A 258 -8.24 -23.36 5.16
N ASN A 259 -7.79 -23.26 6.40
CA ASN A 259 -7.77 -21.99 7.13
C ASN A 259 -6.82 -20.96 6.51
N ASP A 260 -5.68 -21.38 5.95
CA ASP A 260 -4.76 -20.45 5.27
C ASP A 260 -5.36 -19.93 3.96
N LEU A 261 -5.98 -20.83 3.18
CA LEU A 261 -6.56 -20.52 1.88
C LEU A 261 -7.79 -19.61 2.01
N PHE A 262 -8.65 -19.92 2.98
CA PHE A 262 -9.92 -19.26 3.23
C PHE A 262 -9.86 -18.33 4.45
N SER A 263 -8.66 -17.81 4.75
CA SER A 263 -8.40 -16.91 5.88
C SER A 263 -9.09 -15.55 5.77
N THR A 264 -9.58 -15.18 4.58
CA THR A 264 -10.28 -13.91 4.35
C THR A 264 -11.56 -14.12 3.54
N ALA A 265 -12.51 -13.21 3.72
CA ALA A 265 -13.75 -13.18 2.95
C ALA A 265 -13.55 -13.10 1.41
N CYS A 266 -12.35 -12.75 0.93
CA CYS A 266 -12.09 -12.67 -0.50
C CYS A 266 -12.13 -14.05 -1.17
N ALA A 267 -11.54 -15.07 -0.53
CA ALA A 267 -11.32 -16.39 -1.11
C ALA A 267 -12.54 -17.32 -1.03
N HIS A 268 -13.54 -16.98 -0.21
CA HIS A 268 -14.78 -17.75 -0.04
C HIS A 268 -15.76 -17.67 -1.23
N GLY A 269 -15.43 -16.90 -2.29
CA GLY A 269 -16.36 -16.62 -3.38
C GLY A 269 -17.53 -15.75 -2.90
N GLN A 270 -18.28 -15.15 -3.84
CA GLN A 270 -19.56 -14.48 -3.51
C GLN A 270 -20.75 -15.44 -3.54
N ASN A 271 -20.54 -16.69 -3.98
CA ASN A 271 -21.57 -17.71 -4.10
C ASN A 271 -21.21 -18.86 -3.15
N GLU A 272 -22.22 -19.44 -2.50
CA GLU A 272 -22.06 -20.69 -1.75
C GLU A 272 -21.39 -21.73 -2.66
N SER A 273 -20.17 -22.11 -2.30
CA SER A 273 -19.46 -23.19 -2.99
C SER A 273 -20.33 -24.44 -2.95
N SER A 274 -20.68 -24.97 -4.12
CA SER A 274 -21.46 -26.23 -4.23
C SER A 274 -20.66 -27.47 -3.82
N VAL A 275 -19.39 -27.30 -3.45
CA VAL A 275 -18.45 -28.35 -3.07
C VAL A 275 -18.24 -28.30 -1.56
N TYR A 276 -18.58 -29.40 -0.87
CA TYR A 276 -18.26 -29.55 0.55
C TYR A 276 -16.75 -29.70 0.72
N LEU A 277 -16.12 -28.72 1.37
CA LEU A 277 -14.70 -28.75 1.72
C LEU A 277 -14.56 -29.00 3.23
N ASN A 278 -13.76 -30.01 3.60
CA ASN A 278 -13.46 -30.29 5.00
C ASN A 278 -12.50 -29.22 5.53
N THR A 279 -12.81 -28.62 6.69
CA THR A 279 -11.97 -27.59 7.32
C THR A 279 -10.61 -28.11 7.80
N SER A 280 -10.43 -29.43 7.88
CA SER A 280 -9.16 -30.10 8.16
C SER A 280 -8.34 -30.39 6.89
N SER A 281 -8.83 -30.04 5.71
CA SER A 281 -8.15 -30.31 4.44
C SER A 281 -6.84 -29.55 4.29
N ILE A 282 -5.87 -30.22 3.68
CA ILE A 282 -4.61 -29.63 3.22
C ILE A 282 -4.57 -29.80 1.69
N PHE A 283 -4.55 -28.69 0.98
CA PHE A 283 -4.48 -28.65 -0.49
C PHE A 283 -3.02 -28.59 -0.92
N SER A 284 -2.64 -29.42 -1.88
CA SER A 284 -1.31 -29.44 -2.49
C SER A 284 -1.38 -28.86 -3.90
N PHE A 285 -0.89 -27.64 -4.05
CA PHE A 285 -0.81 -26.93 -5.33
C PHE A 285 0.47 -27.33 -6.06
N ILE A 286 0.32 -27.97 -7.21
CA ILE A 286 1.41 -28.46 -8.07
C ILE A 286 1.52 -27.52 -9.26
N GLY A 287 2.62 -26.78 -9.33
CA GLY A 287 2.85 -25.83 -10.39
C GLY A 287 3.12 -26.48 -11.73
N THR A 288 2.49 -25.95 -12.79
CA THR A 288 2.66 -26.44 -14.17
C THR A 288 3.38 -25.46 -15.08
N GLY A 289 3.50 -24.19 -14.69
CA GLY A 289 4.21 -23.15 -15.45
C GLY A 289 3.54 -22.74 -16.76
N ASP A 290 2.23 -22.95 -16.91
CA ASP A 290 1.47 -22.57 -18.11
C ASP A 290 1.01 -21.11 -18.07
N TYR A 291 1.82 -20.22 -18.65
CA TYR A 291 1.48 -18.79 -18.79
C TYR A 291 0.15 -18.53 -19.50
N LYS A 292 -0.21 -19.31 -20.53
CA LYS A 292 -1.43 -19.05 -21.30
C LYS A 292 -2.65 -19.34 -20.42
N GLU A 293 -2.62 -20.47 -19.73
CA GLU A 293 -3.70 -20.89 -18.85
C GLU A 293 -3.79 -20.01 -17.60
N CYS A 294 -2.66 -19.70 -16.96
CA CYS A 294 -2.61 -18.74 -15.85
C CYS A 294 -3.27 -17.41 -16.24
N LYS A 295 -2.90 -16.85 -17.40
CA LYS A 295 -3.48 -15.60 -17.90
C LYS A 295 -4.99 -15.73 -18.18
N ARG A 296 -5.46 -16.88 -18.69
CA ARG A 296 -6.87 -17.13 -18.96
C ARG A 296 -7.68 -17.10 -17.66
N ILE A 297 -7.25 -17.87 -16.65
CA ILE A 297 -7.92 -17.93 -15.34
C ILE A 297 -7.89 -16.58 -14.63
N MET A 298 -6.75 -15.90 -14.62
CA MET A 298 -6.63 -14.57 -14.00
C MET A 298 -7.54 -13.51 -14.64
N LYS A 299 -7.78 -13.61 -15.96
CA LYS A 299 -8.67 -12.68 -16.68
C LYS A 299 -10.13 -12.81 -16.27
N GLU A 300 -10.58 -14.01 -15.96
CA GLU A 300 -11.99 -14.28 -15.60
C GLU A 300 -12.40 -13.60 -14.29
N ARG A 301 -11.42 -13.19 -13.48
CA ARG A 301 -11.65 -12.39 -12.29
C ARG A 301 -12.16 -10.97 -12.58
N PHE A 302 -11.86 -10.43 -13.76
CA PHE A 302 -12.24 -9.07 -14.14
C PHE A 302 -13.54 -9.12 -14.93
N ASN A 303 -14.68 -8.96 -14.23
CA ASN A 303 -15.98 -8.99 -14.87
C ASN A 303 -16.24 -7.67 -15.62
N ASN A 304 -16.27 -7.74 -16.95
CA ASN A 304 -16.56 -6.59 -17.81
C ASN A 304 -17.93 -6.71 -18.51
N SER A 305 -18.79 -7.64 -18.09
CA SER A 305 -20.08 -7.91 -18.75
C SER A 305 -21.17 -6.90 -18.40
N SER A 306 -21.04 -6.18 -17.28
CA SER A 306 -22.02 -5.20 -16.82
C SER A 306 -21.38 -3.87 -16.43
N CYS A 307 -22.03 -2.78 -16.81
CA CYS A 307 -21.69 -1.43 -16.37
C CYS A 307 -22.97 -0.59 -16.24
N SER A 308 -23.35 -0.28 -15.00
CA SER A 308 -24.49 0.57 -14.61
C SER A 308 -24.14 2.05 -14.59
N SER A 309 -22.89 2.40 -14.86
CA SER A 309 -22.42 3.79 -14.98
C SER A 309 -22.10 4.10 -16.45
N SER A 310 -21.78 5.36 -16.77
CA SER A 310 -21.44 5.73 -18.15
C SER A 310 -20.27 4.92 -18.70
N THR A 311 -19.29 4.62 -17.84
CA THR A 311 -18.04 3.93 -18.17
C THR A 311 -17.56 3.18 -16.95
N CYS A 312 -17.02 1.99 -17.14
CA CYS A 312 -16.50 1.17 -16.05
C CYS A 312 -15.09 0.65 -16.37
N SER A 313 -14.34 0.35 -15.32
CA SER A 313 -13.13 -0.46 -15.39
C SER A 313 -13.49 -1.95 -15.49
N PHE A 314 -13.84 -2.55 -14.36
CA PHE A 314 -14.30 -3.93 -14.19
C PHE A 314 -15.20 -4.02 -12.94
N ASN A 315 -15.95 -5.11 -12.82
CA ASN A 315 -16.91 -5.40 -11.74
C ASN A 315 -17.91 -4.27 -11.48
N ASN A 316 -18.45 -3.67 -12.55
CA ASN A 316 -19.41 -2.58 -12.47
C ASN A 316 -18.88 -1.32 -11.71
N VAL A 317 -17.56 -1.17 -11.60
CA VAL A 317 -16.94 0.00 -10.97
C VAL A 317 -16.79 1.12 -11.99
N TYR A 318 -17.40 2.27 -11.70
CA TYR A 318 -17.24 3.47 -12.52
C TYR A 318 -15.77 3.89 -12.59
N GLN A 319 -15.28 4.18 -13.80
CA GLN A 319 -13.99 4.83 -13.99
C GLN A 319 -14.12 5.89 -15.09
N PRO A 320 -13.67 7.14 -14.87
CA PRO A 320 -13.75 8.18 -15.89
C PRO A 320 -12.81 7.86 -17.06
N VAL A 321 -13.34 7.94 -18.27
CA VAL A 321 -12.59 7.81 -19.53
C VAL A 321 -13.01 8.92 -20.53
N PRO A 322 -12.13 9.29 -21.48
CA PRO A 322 -10.75 8.84 -21.61
C PRO A 322 -9.87 9.37 -20.48
N ILE A 323 -8.93 8.53 -20.00
CA ILE A 323 -7.82 9.01 -19.19
C ILE A 323 -6.90 9.77 -20.16
N SER A 324 -6.64 11.05 -19.87
CA SER A 324 -5.78 11.87 -20.74
C SER A 324 -4.40 11.22 -20.91
N SER A 325 -3.92 11.13 -22.15
CA SER A 325 -2.58 10.62 -22.46
C SER A 325 -1.45 11.48 -21.87
N SER A 326 -1.76 12.72 -21.46
CA SER A 326 -0.82 13.60 -20.77
C SER A 326 -0.56 13.18 -19.32
N ILE A 327 -1.46 12.40 -18.70
CA ILE A 327 -1.30 11.96 -17.31
C ILE A 327 -0.27 10.85 -17.26
N LYS A 328 0.83 11.13 -16.58
CA LYS A 328 1.85 10.14 -16.22
C LYS A 328 1.44 9.47 -14.90
N PHE A 329 1.73 8.17 -14.77
CA PHE A 329 1.40 7.42 -13.56
C PHE A 329 2.68 6.98 -12.82
N VAL A 330 2.63 7.07 -11.49
CA VAL A 330 3.62 6.43 -10.60
C VAL A 330 2.99 5.17 -10.04
N ALA A 331 3.62 4.03 -10.30
CA ALA A 331 3.21 2.75 -9.74
C ALA A 331 4.12 2.38 -8.56
N MET A 332 3.53 2.09 -7.40
CA MET A 332 4.25 1.87 -6.14
C MET A 332 3.93 0.52 -5.48
N ALA A 333 4.58 0.25 -4.34
CA ALA A 333 4.45 -1.00 -3.59
C ALA A 333 4.72 -2.25 -4.46
N ALA A 334 3.79 -3.20 -4.53
CA ALA A 334 3.98 -4.44 -5.28
C ALA A 334 4.19 -4.22 -6.78
N TRP A 335 3.65 -3.14 -7.36
CA TRP A 335 3.97 -2.80 -8.74
C TRP A 335 5.46 -2.59 -8.94
N TYR A 336 6.10 -1.84 -8.03
CA TYR A 336 7.53 -1.55 -8.09
C TYR A 336 8.38 -2.79 -7.82
N SER A 337 8.07 -3.56 -6.76
CA SER A 337 8.87 -4.73 -6.38
C SER A 337 8.79 -5.83 -7.45
N THR A 338 7.62 -6.08 -8.02
CA THR A 338 7.42 -7.06 -9.10
C THR A 338 8.07 -6.58 -10.40
N PHE A 339 7.87 -5.32 -10.78
CA PHE A 339 8.50 -4.77 -11.99
C PHE A 339 10.03 -4.82 -11.92
N SER A 340 10.62 -4.47 -10.77
CA SER A 340 12.09 -4.50 -10.57
C SER A 340 12.68 -5.91 -10.76
N ARG A 341 11.90 -6.97 -10.48
CA ARG A 341 12.30 -8.37 -10.75
C ARG A 341 12.12 -8.77 -12.21
N LEU A 342 11.07 -8.27 -12.86
CA LEU A 342 10.77 -8.55 -14.27
C LEU A 342 11.67 -7.77 -15.24
N ALA A 343 12.17 -6.60 -14.83
CA ALA A 343 13.01 -5.75 -15.64
C ALA A 343 14.25 -5.24 -14.85
N PRO A 344 15.13 -6.16 -14.40
CA PRO A 344 16.25 -5.80 -13.52
C PRO A 344 17.28 -4.86 -14.15
N ASN A 345 17.30 -4.78 -15.49
CA ASN A 345 18.21 -3.90 -16.25
C ASN A 345 17.65 -2.48 -16.42
N VAL A 346 16.39 -2.23 -16.04
CA VAL A 346 15.78 -0.90 -16.07
C VAL A 346 16.15 -0.20 -14.76
N SER A 347 17.04 0.80 -14.83
CA SER A 347 17.40 1.58 -13.64
C SER A 347 16.26 2.50 -13.25
N ILE A 348 15.80 2.38 -12.01
CA ILE A 348 14.73 3.21 -11.41
C ILE A 348 15.29 4.06 -10.26
N LYS A 349 16.62 4.25 -10.21
CA LYS A 349 17.25 5.05 -9.17
C LYS A 349 17.35 6.52 -9.62
N PRO A 350 17.04 7.48 -8.73
CA PRO A 350 17.39 8.86 -9.00
C PRO A 350 18.92 8.98 -9.05
N ASN A 351 19.42 9.94 -9.83
CA ASN A 351 20.81 10.34 -9.82
C ASN A 351 21.17 11.04 -8.48
N HIS A 352 22.43 11.42 -8.31
CA HIS A 352 22.91 12.09 -7.09
C HIS A 352 22.12 13.37 -6.74
N ASP A 353 21.55 14.04 -7.74
CA ASP A 353 20.77 15.27 -7.57
C ASP A 353 19.27 15.01 -7.30
N GLY A 354 18.85 13.74 -7.22
CA GLY A 354 17.46 13.36 -7.01
C GLY A 354 16.62 13.30 -8.29
N ASN A 355 17.22 13.44 -9.47
CA ASN A 355 16.54 13.39 -10.75
C ASN A 355 16.44 11.95 -11.27
N TYR A 356 15.27 11.56 -11.76
CA TYR A 356 15.06 10.23 -12.34
C TYR A 356 15.40 10.24 -13.83
N ASN A 357 16.36 9.42 -14.24
CA ASN A 357 16.57 9.12 -15.67
C ASN A 357 15.55 8.06 -16.09
N PHE A 358 14.51 8.50 -16.78
CA PHE A 358 13.44 7.62 -17.24
C PHE A 358 13.94 6.77 -18.42
N THR A 359 14.27 5.51 -18.14
CA THR A 359 14.43 4.50 -19.19
C THR A 359 13.06 3.89 -19.48
N SER A 360 12.76 3.68 -20.76
CA SER A 360 11.49 3.10 -21.18
C SER A 360 11.67 1.64 -21.58
N ILE A 361 10.70 0.81 -21.23
CA ILE A 361 10.59 -0.58 -21.68
C ILE A 361 9.18 -0.80 -22.20
N LYS A 362 9.04 -1.53 -23.30
CA LYS A 362 7.72 -1.78 -23.88
C LYS A 362 7.00 -2.85 -23.07
N LEU A 363 5.67 -2.71 -22.98
CA LEU A 363 4.82 -3.73 -22.36
C LEU A 363 4.97 -5.11 -23.01
N THR A 364 5.30 -5.16 -24.31
CA THR A 364 5.60 -6.41 -25.02
C THR A 364 6.80 -7.14 -24.43
N ASP A 365 7.85 -6.41 -24.05
CA ASP A 365 9.08 -6.98 -23.51
C ASP A 365 8.84 -7.52 -22.10
N ILE A 366 8.10 -6.78 -21.28
CA ILE A 366 7.64 -7.26 -19.97
C ILE A 366 6.81 -8.54 -20.11
N LYS A 367 5.88 -8.59 -21.06
CA LYS A 367 5.08 -9.80 -21.33
C LYS A 367 5.95 -10.99 -21.76
N HIS A 368 6.97 -10.75 -22.59
CA HIS A 368 7.94 -11.79 -22.96
C HIS A 368 8.71 -12.30 -21.75
N THR A 369 9.19 -11.41 -20.88
CA THR A 369 9.90 -11.80 -19.65
C THR A 369 9.01 -12.62 -18.71
N ILE A 370 7.75 -12.21 -18.50
CA ILE A 370 6.79 -12.97 -17.69
C ILE A 370 6.62 -14.39 -18.28
N LYS A 371 6.37 -14.50 -19.58
CA LYS A 371 6.21 -15.80 -20.26
C LYS A 371 7.46 -16.67 -20.14
N ALA A 372 8.65 -16.08 -20.21
CA ALA A 372 9.91 -16.79 -20.05
C ALA A 372 10.15 -17.26 -18.61
N ILE A 373 9.71 -16.50 -17.60
CA ILE A 373 9.82 -16.86 -16.18
C ILE A 373 8.82 -17.97 -15.82
N CYS A 374 7.55 -17.85 -16.23
CA CYS A 374 6.52 -18.86 -15.89
C CYS A 374 6.89 -20.28 -16.36
N LYS A 375 7.56 -20.40 -17.51
CA LYS A 375 7.94 -21.70 -18.10
C LYS A 375 9.11 -22.41 -17.41
N GLN A 376 9.87 -21.70 -16.58
CA GLN A 376 11.03 -22.28 -15.89
C GLN A 376 10.56 -23.25 -14.80
N SER A 377 11.29 -24.35 -14.61
CA SER A 377 11.04 -25.22 -13.47
C SER A 377 11.51 -24.54 -12.19
N TRP A 378 10.94 -24.97 -11.07
CA TRP A 378 11.31 -24.48 -9.75
C TRP A 378 12.81 -24.63 -9.48
N SER A 379 13.42 -25.74 -9.88
CA SER A 379 14.87 -25.99 -9.74
C SER A 379 15.75 -24.97 -10.47
N HIS A 380 15.29 -24.39 -11.58
CA HIS A 380 16.02 -23.36 -12.31
C HIS A 380 15.89 -21.98 -11.65
N VAL A 381 14.74 -21.74 -11.02
CA VAL A 381 14.38 -20.47 -10.37
C VAL A 381 14.91 -20.39 -8.94
N HIS A 382 15.03 -21.51 -8.24
CA HIS A 382 15.42 -21.61 -6.84
C HIS A 382 16.95 -21.77 -6.61
N LYS A 383 17.79 -21.40 -7.60
CA LYS A 383 19.24 -21.37 -7.35
C LYS A 383 19.56 -20.25 -6.33
N PRO A 384 20.36 -20.52 -5.28
CA PRO A 384 20.69 -19.56 -4.22
C PRO A 384 21.16 -18.18 -4.72
N ASP A 385 21.75 -18.13 -5.92
CA ASP A 385 22.29 -16.91 -6.53
C ASP A 385 21.34 -16.15 -7.48
N LYS A 386 20.09 -16.59 -7.69
CA LYS A 386 19.16 -15.92 -8.63
C LYS A 386 17.75 -15.77 -8.03
N HIS A 387 17.50 -14.65 -7.35
CA HIS A 387 16.17 -14.26 -6.87
C HIS A 387 15.18 -13.90 -8.00
N ARG A 388 14.69 -14.89 -8.77
CA ARG A 388 13.69 -14.68 -9.84
C ARG A 388 12.47 -15.60 -9.73
N SER A 389 11.71 -15.48 -8.64
CA SER A 389 10.39 -16.15 -8.55
C SER A 389 9.31 -15.39 -9.33
N CYS A 390 8.39 -16.12 -9.96
CA CYS A 390 7.12 -15.62 -10.55
C CYS A 390 6.03 -15.36 -9.48
N LYS A 391 6.43 -15.04 -8.25
CA LYS A 391 5.49 -14.83 -7.15
C LYS A 391 4.87 -13.45 -7.25
#